data_AF-A0A284QKB5-F1
#
_entry.id   AF-A0A284QKB5-F1
#
_cell.length_a   1.000
_cell.length_b   1.000
_cell.length_c   1.000
_cell.angle_alpha   90.00
_cell.angle_beta   90.00
_cell.angle_gamma   90.00
#
_symmetry.space_group_name_H-M   'P 1'
#
loop_
_entity.id
_entity.type
_entity.pdbx_description
1 polymer ?
#
loop_
_entity_poly.entity_id
_entity_poly.type
_entity_poly.pdbx_seq_one_letter_code
_entity_poly.pdbx_strand_id
1 'polypeptide(L)'
;MDEIYNKKDTREALQTYIIESRQTQHYHLASKPAWLSKASMMSVDNDQTWHMVETDNENQLEEMVFMLQGIIAKKDLPLVNDIPLRDNYGFLQQNVQLMGLGCQAFKDTADTILKAQLVFERQFPEDMFQKWTPDNTDDNISIDTSNRYLESRRAHPQEEALFKKRVNLKGILTAACAKRNLIHTEDNKVRFFTSSIDEEGKRW
;
A
#
# COMPACT_ATOMS: atom_id res chain seq x y z
N MET A 1 15.45 10.14 13.25
CA MET A 1 15.87 8.81 13.75
C MET A 1 16.81 9.09 14.92
N ASP A 2 16.44 8.70 16.13
CA ASP A 2 17.21 9.04 17.35
C ASP A 2 18.54 8.28 17.41
N GLU A 3 19.55 8.85 18.08
CA GLU A 3 20.92 8.32 18.22
C GLU A 3 21.01 6.91 18.87
N ILE A 4 19.90 6.38 19.39
CA ILE A 4 19.81 5.08 20.08
C ILE A 4 19.40 3.94 19.12
N TYR A 5 19.05 4.25 17.86
CA TYR A 5 18.58 3.23 16.92
C TYR A 5 19.73 2.39 16.35
N ASN A 6 19.82 1.11 16.73
CA ASN A 6 20.77 0.19 16.10
C ASN A 6 20.35 -0.13 14.66
N LYS A 7 20.80 0.72 13.73
CA LYS A 7 20.53 0.61 12.29
C LYS A 7 21.00 -0.73 11.71
N LYS A 8 22.10 -1.28 12.22
CA LYS A 8 22.68 -2.54 11.71
C LYS A 8 21.77 -3.72 12.04
N ASP A 9 21.44 -3.91 13.32
CA ASP A 9 20.59 -5.02 13.77
C ASP A 9 19.21 -4.93 13.14
N THR A 10 18.66 -3.71 13.03
CA THR A 10 17.36 -3.49 12.38
C THR A 10 17.39 -3.87 10.90
N ARG A 11 18.44 -3.48 10.17
CA ARG A 11 18.62 -3.84 8.76
C ARG A 11 18.72 -5.36 8.60
N GLU A 12 19.48 -6.04 9.47
CA GLU A 12 19.63 -7.49 9.45
C GLU A 12 18.29 -8.19 9.77
N ALA A 13 17.54 -7.71 10.77
CA ALA A 13 16.21 -8.22 11.07
C ALA A 13 15.23 -8.03 9.91
N LEU A 14 15.21 -6.84 9.28
CA LEU A 14 14.38 -6.58 8.11
C LEU A 14 14.73 -7.51 6.95
N GLN A 15 16.02 -7.71 6.68
CA GLN A 15 16.49 -8.62 5.64
C GLN A 15 15.99 -10.05 5.89
N THR A 16 16.10 -10.55 7.13
CA THR A 16 15.59 -11.88 7.52
C THR A 16 14.07 -11.96 7.33
N TYR A 17 13.32 -10.98 7.82
CA TYR A 17 11.85 -10.98 7.69
C TYR A 17 11.38 -10.98 6.25
N ILE A 18 12.02 -10.20 5.37
CA ILE A 18 11.69 -10.20 3.95
C ILE A 18 12.06 -11.54 3.30
N ILE A 19 13.19 -12.16 3.67
CA ILE A 19 13.58 -13.47 3.11
C ILE A 19 12.58 -14.56 3.52
N GLU A 20 12.18 -14.59 4.80
CA GLU A 20 11.22 -15.57 5.32
C GLU A 20 9.83 -15.39 4.70
N SER A 21 9.36 -14.15 4.56
CA SER A 21 8.04 -13.87 3.98
C SER A 21 7.99 -14.25 2.49
N ARG A 22 9.08 -14.04 1.72
CA ARG A 22 9.18 -14.46 0.32
C ARG A 22 8.96 -15.97 0.12
N GLN A 23 9.24 -16.80 1.12
CA GLN A 23 9.06 -18.25 1.04
C GLN A 23 7.59 -18.68 1.20
N THR A 24 6.79 -17.86 1.85
CA THR A 24 5.38 -18.16 2.17
C THR A 24 4.39 -17.37 1.33
N GLN A 25 4.80 -16.24 0.78
CA GLN A 25 3.95 -15.30 0.06
C GLN A 25 4.27 -15.31 -1.43
N HIS A 26 3.30 -15.76 -2.25
CA HIS A 26 3.46 -15.87 -3.69
C HIS A 26 3.68 -14.48 -4.36
N TYR A 27 2.93 -13.47 -3.92
CA TYR A 27 3.02 -12.09 -4.42
C TYR A 27 3.88 -11.16 -3.55
N HIS A 28 4.98 -11.67 -3.02
CA HIS A 28 5.96 -10.81 -2.36
C HIS A 28 6.81 -10.07 -3.41
N LEU A 29 6.79 -8.74 -3.43
CA LEU A 29 7.49 -7.93 -4.46
C LEU A 29 9.01 -8.10 -4.46
N ALA A 30 9.53 -8.52 -3.32
CA ALA A 30 10.93 -8.82 -3.15
C ALA A 30 11.35 -10.16 -3.84
N SER A 31 10.40 -11.00 -4.25
CA SER A 31 10.66 -12.25 -4.98
C SER A 31 11.01 -12.01 -6.45
N LYS A 32 11.64 -12.99 -7.11
CA LYS A 32 11.85 -12.94 -8.56
C LYS A 32 10.48 -12.83 -9.26
N PRO A 33 10.30 -11.90 -10.21
CA PRO A 33 8.97 -11.54 -10.68
C PRO A 33 8.50 -12.48 -11.80
N ALA A 34 8.43 -13.80 -11.52
CA ALA A 34 7.85 -14.79 -12.44
C ALA A 34 6.36 -14.49 -12.74
N TRP A 35 5.70 -13.76 -11.85
CA TRP A 35 4.35 -13.26 -12.01
C TRP A 35 4.22 -12.22 -13.15
N LEU A 36 5.30 -11.50 -13.54
CA LEU A 36 5.22 -10.48 -14.60
C LEU A 36 4.82 -11.06 -15.96
N SER A 37 5.18 -12.32 -16.26
CA SER A 37 4.78 -12.95 -17.52
C SER A 37 3.33 -13.41 -17.54
N LYS A 38 2.68 -13.46 -16.37
CA LYS A 38 1.28 -13.86 -16.20
C LYS A 38 0.35 -12.66 -15.98
N ALA A 39 0.91 -11.55 -15.53
CA ALA A 39 0.19 -10.32 -15.29
C ALA A 39 -0.43 -9.76 -16.57
N SER A 40 -1.68 -9.36 -16.46
CA SER A 40 -2.42 -8.59 -17.45
C SER A 40 -3.12 -7.41 -16.76
N MET A 41 -3.60 -6.44 -17.54
CA MET A 41 -4.32 -5.30 -17.01
C MET A 41 -5.78 -5.36 -17.43
N MET A 42 -6.66 -5.02 -16.49
CA MET A 42 -8.10 -4.92 -16.72
C MET A 42 -8.57 -3.53 -16.30
N SER A 43 -9.25 -2.84 -17.21
CA SER A 43 -9.94 -1.60 -16.88
C SER A 43 -11.19 -1.90 -16.05
N VAL A 44 -11.35 -1.15 -14.98
CA VAL A 44 -12.55 -1.10 -14.14
C VAL A 44 -13.06 0.34 -14.11
N ASP A 45 -14.36 0.48 -13.84
CA ASP A 45 -15.02 1.78 -13.68
C ASP A 45 -14.90 2.72 -14.89
N ASN A 46 -15.26 2.23 -16.08
CA ASN A 46 -15.22 3.01 -17.34
C ASN A 46 -13.83 3.62 -17.63
N ASP A 47 -12.79 2.79 -17.58
CA ASP A 47 -11.39 3.14 -17.88
C ASP A 47 -10.75 4.16 -16.93
N GLN A 48 -11.36 4.42 -15.77
CA GLN A 48 -10.80 5.31 -14.75
C GLN A 48 -9.82 4.60 -13.82
N THR A 49 -10.04 3.31 -13.60
CA THR A 49 -9.23 2.47 -12.71
C THR A 49 -8.70 1.28 -13.49
N TRP A 50 -7.46 0.88 -13.24
CA TRP A 50 -6.84 -0.26 -13.92
C TRP A 50 -6.28 -1.22 -12.88
N HIS A 51 -6.80 -2.44 -12.86
CA HIS A 51 -6.35 -3.49 -11.94
C HIS A 51 -5.37 -4.38 -12.67
N MET A 52 -4.34 -4.81 -11.95
CA MET A 52 -3.50 -5.89 -12.42
C MET A 52 -4.14 -7.22 -12.04
N VAL A 53 -4.33 -8.07 -13.03
CA VAL A 53 -5.00 -9.36 -12.86
C VAL A 53 -4.18 -10.47 -13.46
N GLU A 54 -4.33 -11.66 -12.91
CA GLU A 54 -3.87 -12.90 -13.53
C GLU A 54 -5.03 -13.85 -13.75
N THR A 55 -4.84 -14.80 -14.66
CA THR A 55 -5.78 -15.90 -14.86
C THR A 55 -5.38 -17.05 -13.95
N ASP A 56 -6.29 -17.47 -13.08
CA ASP A 56 -6.10 -18.61 -12.20
C ASP A 56 -6.17 -19.96 -12.96
N ASN A 57 -6.08 -21.08 -12.22
CA ASN A 57 -6.15 -22.41 -12.82
C ASN A 57 -7.57 -22.78 -13.32
N GLU A 58 -8.60 -22.03 -12.93
CA GLU A 58 -10.00 -22.20 -13.33
C GLU A 58 -10.42 -21.23 -14.44
N ASN A 59 -9.45 -20.54 -15.05
CA ASN A 59 -9.64 -19.50 -16.06
C ASN A 59 -10.46 -18.28 -15.56
N GLN A 60 -10.49 -18.03 -14.26
CA GLN A 60 -11.04 -16.81 -13.68
C GLN A 60 -9.96 -15.74 -13.58
N LEU A 61 -10.37 -14.47 -13.72
CA LEU A 61 -9.49 -13.33 -13.52
C LEU A 61 -9.49 -12.98 -12.02
N GLU A 62 -8.30 -13.02 -11.42
CA GLU A 62 -8.08 -12.62 -10.03
C GLU A 62 -7.16 -11.41 -9.95
N GLU A 63 -7.47 -10.49 -9.04
CA GLU A 63 -6.64 -9.32 -8.79
C GLU A 63 -5.34 -9.70 -8.07
N MET A 64 -4.23 -9.20 -8.59
CA MET A 64 -2.92 -9.45 -8.03
C MET A 64 -2.64 -8.48 -6.87
N VAL A 65 -2.69 -8.99 -5.64
CA VAL A 65 -2.41 -8.21 -4.42
C VAL A 65 -0.98 -8.48 -3.94
N PHE A 66 -0.16 -7.43 -3.92
CA PHE A 66 1.25 -7.54 -3.55
C PHE A 66 1.51 -7.27 -2.08
N MET A 67 2.49 -8.00 -1.55
CA MET A 67 3.09 -7.73 -0.26
C MET A 67 4.47 -7.09 -0.42
N LEU A 68 4.70 -6.06 0.38
CA LEU A 68 6.02 -5.49 0.63
C LEU A 68 6.19 -5.26 2.14
N GLN A 69 7.43 -5.30 2.59
CA GLN A 69 7.78 -5.07 3.98
C GLN A 69 8.93 -4.06 4.05
N GLY A 70 8.89 -3.19 5.05
CA GLY A 70 9.89 -2.16 5.28
C GLY A 70 9.74 -1.56 6.68
N ILE A 71 10.66 -0.67 7.03
CA ILE A 71 10.61 0.06 8.29
C ILE A 71 9.83 1.35 8.07
N ILE A 72 8.87 1.63 8.97
CA ILE A 72 8.09 2.87 8.90
C ILE A 72 9.01 4.05 9.25
N ALA A 73 9.34 4.87 8.25
CA ALA A 73 10.14 6.08 8.41
C ALA A 73 9.26 7.29 8.74
N LYS A 74 8.09 7.39 8.07
CA LYS A 74 7.07 8.41 8.31
C LYS A 74 5.69 7.77 8.21
N LYS A 75 4.71 8.33 8.90
CA LYS A 75 3.32 7.92 8.78
C LYS A 75 2.38 9.08 9.07
N ASP A 76 1.31 9.16 8.30
CA ASP A 76 0.10 9.90 8.59
C ASP A 76 -1.06 8.90 8.56
N LEU A 77 -1.26 8.26 9.70
CA LEU A 77 -2.25 7.20 9.87
C LEU A 77 -3.37 7.69 10.78
N PRO A 78 -4.58 7.13 10.65
CA PRO A 78 -5.74 7.62 11.39
C PRO A 78 -5.52 7.67 12.90
N LEU A 79 -5.77 8.85 13.46
CA LEU A 79 -7.08 9.20 14.02
C LEU A 79 -7.53 10.56 13.45
N VAL A 80 -8.63 10.61 12.70
CA VAL A 80 -9.15 11.91 12.23
C VAL A 80 -9.85 12.59 13.40
N ASN A 81 -9.11 13.44 14.09
CA ASN A 81 -9.55 14.16 15.28
C ASN A 81 -9.96 15.60 15.00
N ASP A 82 -9.47 16.18 13.91
CA ASP A 82 -9.70 17.58 13.59
C ASP A 82 -10.45 17.71 12.27
N ILE A 83 -11.33 18.71 12.21
CA ILE A 83 -12.04 19.07 11.00
C ILE A 83 -11.01 19.70 10.07
N PRO A 84 -10.84 19.20 8.83
CA PRO A 84 -9.96 19.83 7.85
C PRO A 84 -10.26 21.32 7.71
N LEU A 85 -9.23 22.16 7.68
CA LEU A 85 -9.36 23.62 7.56
C LEU A 85 -10.05 24.07 6.26
N ARG A 86 -9.99 23.23 5.23
CA ARG A 86 -10.63 23.44 3.93
C ARG A 86 -11.58 22.29 3.65
N ASP A 87 -12.59 22.55 2.84
CA ASP A 87 -13.59 21.56 2.46
C ASP A 87 -13.08 20.54 1.41
N ASN A 88 -11.96 19.89 1.72
CA ASN A 88 -11.19 19.04 0.79
C ASN A 88 -11.18 17.57 1.23
N TYR A 89 -12.31 17.08 1.74
CA TYR A 89 -12.43 15.72 2.30
C TYR A 89 -12.07 14.60 1.30
N GLY A 90 -12.29 14.81 0.00
CA GLY A 90 -11.91 13.86 -1.06
C GLY A 90 -10.40 13.74 -1.29
N PHE A 91 -9.60 14.65 -0.71
CA PHE A 91 -8.14 14.61 -0.79
C PHE A 91 -7.50 14.10 0.51
N LEU A 92 -8.30 13.77 1.54
CA LEU A 92 -7.76 13.22 2.76
C LEU A 92 -7.21 11.82 2.49
N GLN A 93 -5.96 11.64 2.87
CA GLN A 93 -5.23 10.40 2.67
C GLN A 93 -4.57 9.95 3.96
N GLN A 94 -4.40 8.64 4.05
CA GLN A 94 -3.56 7.95 5.01
C GLN A 94 -2.28 7.60 4.27
N ASN A 95 -1.12 7.85 4.86
CA ASN A 95 0.16 7.53 4.23
C ASN A 95 1.12 6.82 5.18
N VAL A 96 1.97 5.99 4.59
CA VAL A 96 3.11 5.36 5.25
C VAL A 96 4.28 5.40 4.29
N GLN A 97 5.39 5.97 4.76
CA GLN A 97 6.68 5.89 4.10
C GLN A 97 7.48 4.73 4.69
N LEU A 98 7.84 3.78 3.84
CA LEU A 98 8.64 2.62 4.21
C LEU A 98 10.06 2.76 3.71
N MET A 99 11.04 2.37 4.52
CA MET A 99 12.46 2.47 4.23
C MET A 99 13.16 1.14 4.45
N GLY A 100 14.17 0.86 3.61
CA GLY A 100 14.94 -0.38 3.66
C GLY A 100 16.20 -0.35 4.53
N LEU A 101 16.68 0.82 4.96
CA LEU A 101 17.98 1.00 5.64
C LEU A 101 19.16 0.31 4.91
N GLY A 102 19.18 0.35 3.58
CA GLY A 102 20.20 -0.29 2.76
C GLY A 102 20.12 -1.82 2.70
N CYS A 103 19.02 -2.42 3.14
CA CYS A 103 18.71 -3.84 2.97
C CYS A 103 18.59 -4.19 1.48
N GLN A 104 19.32 -5.23 1.05
CA GLN A 104 19.28 -5.68 -0.35
C GLN A 104 17.89 -6.20 -0.71
N ALA A 105 17.22 -6.90 0.21
CA ALA A 105 15.89 -7.42 -0.08
C ALA A 105 14.82 -6.32 -0.29
N PHE A 106 14.97 -5.18 0.38
CA PHE A 106 14.13 -4.01 0.15
C PHE A 106 14.46 -3.36 -1.20
N LYS A 107 15.73 -3.25 -1.56
CA LYS A 107 16.15 -2.77 -2.88
C LYS A 107 15.56 -3.62 -4.01
N ASP A 108 15.59 -4.95 -3.87
CA ASP A 108 14.95 -5.86 -4.84
C ASP A 108 13.45 -5.57 -5.01
N THR A 109 12.77 -5.15 -3.93
CA THR A 109 11.35 -4.77 -3.97
C THR A 109 11.15 -3.55 -4.86
N ALA A 110 11.94 -2.50 -4.67
CA ALA A 110 11.89 -1.29 -5.49
C ALA A 110 12.23 -1.59 -6.97
N ASP A 111 13.26 -2.41 -7.20
CA ASP A 111 13.64 -2.85 -8.55
C ASP A 111 12.52 -3.65 -9.24
N THR A 112 11.77 -4.47 -8.49
CA THR A 112 10.61 -5.19 -9.01
C THR A 112 9.46 -4.24 -9.38
N ILE A 113 9.18 -3.21 -8.57
CA ILE A 113 8.17 -2.19 -8.91
C ILE A 113 8.55 -1.48 -10.21
N LEU A 114 9.82 -1.10 -10.38
CA LEU A 114 10.31 -0.47 -11.61
C LEU A 114 10.19 -1.40 -12.83
N LYS A 115 10.46 -2.69 -12.68
CA LYS A 115 10.27 -3.68 -13.75
C LYS A 115 8.79 -3.82 -14.13
N ALA A 116 7.91 -3.85 -13.14
CA ALA A 116 6.47 -3.92 -13.36
C ALA A 116 5.96 -2.69 -14.11
N GLN A 117 6.37 -1.49 -13.66
CA GLN A 117 6.09 -0.23 -14.36
C GLN A 117 6.50 -0.27 -15.83
N LEU A 118 7.68 -0.79 -16.18
CA LEU A 118 8.12 -0.87 -17.58
C LEU A 118 7.23 -1.77 -18.45
N VAL A 119 6.62 -2.80 -17.85
CA VAL A 119 5.67 -3.66 -18.55
C VAL A 119 4.36 -2.90 -18.79
N PHE A 120 3.87 -2.16 -17.79
CA PHE A 120 2.60 -1.42 -17.89
C PHE A 120 2.69 -0.17 -18.74
N GLU A 121 3.80 0.56 -18.70
CA GLU A 121 4.01 1.78 -19.50
C GLU A 121 3.76 1.50 -21.01
N ARG A 122 4.07 0.29 -21.48
CA ARG A 122 3.86 -0.13 -22.87
C ARG A 122 2.39 -0.32 -23.27
N GLN A 123 1.48 -0.40 -22.30
CA GLN A 123 0.05 -0.60 -22.52
C GLN A 123 -0.73 0.72 -22.60
N PHE A 124 -0.12 1.82 -22.17
CA PHE A 124 -0.73 3.14 -22.21
C PHE A 124 -0.08 4.00 -23.31
N PRO A 125 -0.83 4.95 -23.89
CA PRO A 125 -0.23 5.98 -24.73
C PRO A 125 0.85 6.77 -23.97
N GLU A 126 1.79 7.34 -24.73
CA GLU A 126 2.83 8.22 -24.19
C GLU A 126 2.19 9.34 -23.34
N ASP A 127 2.83 9.69 -22.23
CA ASP A 127 2.41 10.70 -21.25
C ASP A 127 1.10 10.45 -20.47
N MET A 128 0.40 9.33 -20.69
CA MET A 128 -0.76 8.97 -19.85
C MET A 128 -0.39 8.28 -18.54
N PHE A 129 0.74 7.58 -18.51
CA PHE A 129 1.18 6.81 -17.34
C PHE A 129 2.09 7.65 -16.44
N GLN A 130 1.62 7.97 -15.24
CA GLN A 130 2.46 8.62 -14.24
C GLN A 130 3.50 7.64 -13.70
N LYS A 131 4.77 7.88 -14.03
CA LYS A 131 5.88 7.05 -13.55
C LYS A 131 6.04 7.19 -12.05
N TRP A 132 6.02 6.06 -11.35
CA TRP A 132 6.51 5.94 -10.00
C TRP A 132 8.03 6.08 -9.99
N THR A 133 8.53 6.79 -8.98
CA THR A 133 9.96 6.89 -8.68
C THR A 133 10.15 6.66 -7.19
N PRO A 134 11.16 5.88 -6.78
CA PRO A 134 11.47 5.72 -5.37
C PRO A 134 11.93 7.06 -4.79
N ASP A 135 11.53 7.32 -3.56
CA ASP A 135 12.08 8.44 -2.79
C ASP A 135 13.43 8.04 -2.19
N ASN A 136 14.29 9.02 -1.93
CA ASN A 136 15.57 8.85 -1.27
C ASN A 136 15.57 9.71 0.00
N THR A 137 14.97 9.20 1.06
CA THR A 137 15.04 9.83 2.39
C THR A 137 16.28 9.33 3.13
N ASP A 138 17.07 10.24 3.71
CA ASP A 138 18.27 9.91 4.52
C ASP A 138 19.24 8.92 3.83
N ASP A 139 19.53 9.13 2.54
CA ASP A 139 20.38 8.26 1.69
C ASP A 139 19.90 6.80 1.57
N ASN A 140 18.64 6.54 1.88
CA ASN A 140 18.02 5.22 1.78
C ASN A 140 16.81 5.26 0.87
N ILE A 141 16.68 4.23 0.03
CA ILE A 141 15.48 4.03 -0.79
C ILE A 141 14.27 3.92 0.14
N SER A 142 13.25 4.72 -0.17
CA SER A 142 11.95 4.69 0.47
C SER A 142 10.80 4.55 -0.53
N ILE A 143 9.73 3.91 -0.07
CA ILE A 143 8.49 3.67 -0.82
C ILE A 143 7.37 4.34 -0.05
N ASP A 144 6.76 5.34 -0.66
CA ASP A 144 5.54 5.96 -0.15
C ASP A 144 4.31 5.20 -0.63
N THR A 145 3.46 4.85 0.33
CA THR A 145 2.18 4.20 0.09
C THR A 145 1.09 5.06 0.71
N SER A 146 0.02 5.33 -0.05
CA SER A 146 -1.07 6.17 0.41
C SER A 146 -2.42 5.58 0.02
N ASN A 147 -3.42 5.82 0.84
CA ASN A 147 -4.79 5.41 0.61
C ASN A 147 -5.74 6.54 0.99
N ARG A 148 -6.81 6.77 0.23
CA ARG A 148 -7.79 7.81 0.56
C ARG A 148 -8.70 7.34 1.69
N TYR A 149 -9.15 8.30 2.51
CA TYR A 149 -10.19 8.01 3.49
C TYR A 149 -11.56 7.83 2.83
N LEU A 150 -11.78 8.56 1.73
CA LEU A 150 -13.07 8.71 1.08
C LEU A 150 -12.87 8.75 -0.44
N GLU A 151 -13.77 8.11 -1.16
CA GLU A 151 -13.87 8.18 -2.61
C GLU A 151 -15.17 8.86 -3.07
N SER A 152 -15.26 9.17 -4.35
CA SER A 152 -16.50 9.67 -4.94
C SER A 152 -17.54 8.56 -5.03
N ARG A 153 -18.73 8.80 -4.48
CA ARG A 153 -19.86 7.85 -4.58
C ARG A 153 -20.30 7.60 -6.03
N ARG A 154 -19.94 8.48 -6.99
CA ARG A 154 -20.23 8.24 -8.41
C ARG A 154 -19.42 7.10 -9.00
N ALA A 155 -18.18 6.92 -8.51
CA ALA A 155 -17.31 5.84 -8.96
C ALA A 155 -17.70 4.51 -8.32
N HIS A 156 -18.08 4.53 -7.02
CA HIS A 156 -18.43 3.32 -6.26
C HIS A 156 -19.84 3.42 -5.67
N PRO A 157 -20.91 3.30 -6.47
CA PRO A 157 -22.28 3.55 -6.00
C PRO A 157 -22.81 2.49 -5.02
N GLN A 158 -22.23 1.29 -4.97
CA GLN A 158 -22.75 0.14 -4.23
C GLN A 158 -21.93 -0.26 -3.01
N GLU A 159 -20.75 0.33 -2.80
CA GLU A 159 -19.81 -0.13 -1.76
C GLU A 159 -19.73 0.87 -0.61
N GLU A 160 -20.34 0.54 0.53
CA GLU A 160 -20.18 1.35 1.74
C GLU A 160 -19.71 0.49 2.91
N ALA A 161 -18.56 0.87 3.44
CA ALA A 161 -17.94 0.24 4.57
C ALA A 161 -18.05 1.13 5.82
N LEU A 162 -18.23 0.50 6.98
CA LEU A 162 -18.29 1.21 8.24
C LEU A 162 -16.89 1.66 8.70
N PHE A 163 -16.78 2.92 9.12
CA PHE A 163 -15.58 3.39 9.81
C PHE A 163 -15.38 2.66 11.13
N LYS A 164 -14.15 2.20 11.38
CA LYS A 164 -13.76 1.74 12.71
C LYS A 164 -13.83 2.92 13.69
N LYS A 165 -14.29 2.67 14.92
CA LYS A 165 -14.40 3.70 15.98
C LYS A 165 -13.09 4.46 16.23
N ARG A 166 -11.94 3.76 16.11
CA ARG A 166 -10.60 4.35 16.24
C ARG A 166 -10.19 5.24 15.06
N VAL A 167 -10.87 5.18 13.92
CA VAL A 167 -10.55 5.99 12.73
C VAL A 167 -11.34 7.30 12.76
N ASN A 168 -12.60 7.25 13.17
CA ASN A 168 -13.53 8.37 13.16
C ASN A 168 -14.15 8.64 14.55
N LEU A 169 -13.32 9.00 15.53
CA LEU A 169 -13.76 9.16 16.93
C LEU A 169 -14.85 10.23 17.11
N LYS A 170 -14.76 11.33 16.37
CA LYS A 170 -15.68 12.49 16.49
C LYS A 170 -16.79 12.49 15.43
N GLY A 171 -16.93 11.43 14.64
CA GLY A 171 -17.95 11.37 13.59
C GLY A 171 -17.68 12.27 12.38
N ILE A 172 -16.51 12.91 12.28
CA ILE A 172 -16.13 13.86 11.23
C ILE A 172 -16.24 13.23 9.82
N LEU A 173 -15.68 12.05 9.61
CA LEU A 173 -15.70 11.39 8.30
C LEU A 173 -17.11 10.94 7.91
N THR A 174 -17.85 10.34 8.85
CA THR A 174 -19.27 9.99 8.67
C THR A 174 -20.11 11.22 8.30
N ALA A 175 -19.92 12.35 8.99
CA ALA A 175 -20.61 13.60 8.67
C ALA A 175 -20.20 14.13 7.28
N ALA A 176 -18.96 13.91 6.85
CA ALA A 176 -18.51 14.25 5.51
C ALA A 176 -19.20 13.39 4.44
N CYS A 177 -19.30 12.07 4.63
CA CYS A 177 -20.04 11.17 3.73
C CYS A 177 -21.53 11.54 3.64
N ALA A 178 -22.16 11.93 4.75
CA ALA A 178 -23.59 12.28 4.74
C ALA A 178 -23.87 13.61 4.03
N LYS A 179 -22.94 14.56 4.10
CA LYS A 179 -23.13 15.92 3.52
C LYS A 179 -22.60 16.04 2.10
N ARG A 180 -21.76 15.11 1.65
CA ARG A 180 -21.05 15.17 0.36
C ARG A 180 -21.31 13.89 -0.40
N ASN A 181 -21.12 13.92 -1.71
CA ASN A 181 -21.22 12.73 -2.53
C ASN A 181 -19.96 11.85 -2.41
N LEU A 182 -19.56 11.55 -1.18
CA LEU A 182 -18.37 10.79 -0.81
C LEU A 182 -18.76 9.50 -0.08
N ILE A 183 -17.91 8.49 -0.17
CA ILE A 183 -18.13 7.16 0.39
C ILE A 183 -16.82 6.58 0.95
N HIS A 184 -16.93 5.67 1.90
CA HIS A 184 -15.80 4.90 2.42
C HIS A 184 -16.01 3.45 2.02
N THR A 185 -15.03 2.82 1.38
CA THR A 185 -15.11 1.44 0.90
C THR A 185 -14.22 0.52 1.74
N GLU A 186 -14.24 -0.79 1.49
CA GLU A 186 -13.33 -1.73 2.15
C GLU A 186 -11.86 -1.42 1.83
N ASP A 187 -11.59 -0.98 0.60
CA ASP A 187 -10.24 -0.64 0.14
C ASP A 187 -9.66 0.55 0.91
N ASN A 188 -10.50 1.46 1.40
CA ASN A 188 -10.08 2.60 2.21
C ASN A 188 -9.70 2.23 3.66
N LYS A 189 -9.81 0.96 4.08
CA LYS A 189 -9.54 0.54 5.46
C LYS A 189 -8.09 0.20 5.73
N VAL A 190 -7.45 0.98 6.60
CA VAL A 190 -6.23 0.54 7.27
C VAL A 190 -6.54 -0.47 8.39
N ARG A 191 -5.86 -1.63 8.31
CA ARG A 191 -5.92 -2.69 9.33
C ARG A 191 -4.63 -2.66 10.15
N PHE A 192 -4.79 -2.63 11.47
CA PHE A 192 -3.68 -2.69 12.42
C PHE A 192 -3.56 -4.11 12.92
N PHE A 193 -2.38 -4.69 12.77
CA PHE A 193 -2.04 -6.00 13.30
C PHE A 193 -0.92 -5.84 14.33
N THR A 194 -0.97 -6.63 15.39
CA THR A 194 0.07 -6.72 16.40
C THR A 194 0.59 -8.14 16.39
N SER A 195 1.90 -8.30 16.29
CA SER A 195 2.55 -9.59 16.48
C SER A 195 3.34 -9.54 17.79
N SER A 196 3.27 -10.64 18.55
CA SER A 196 4.03 -10.82 19.78
C SER A 196 5.03 -11.97 19.61
N ILE A 197 6.07 -11.95 20.44
CA ILE A 197 7.02 -13.05 20.57
C ILE A 197 6.84 -13.60 21.98
N ASP A 198 6.80 -14.92 22.13
CA ASP A 198 6.72 -15.56 23.43
C ASP A 198 8.08 -15.78 24.09
N GLU A 199 8.04 -16.33 25.30
CA GLU A 199 9.25 -16.66 26.07
C GLU A 199 10.13 -17.70 25.36
N GLU A 200 9.56 -18.45 24.41
CA GLU A 200 10.23 -19.49 23.61
C GLU A 200 10.79 -18.95 22.28
N GLY A 201 10.60 -17.64 22.00
CA GLY A 201 11.05 -16.99 20.77
C GLY A 201 10.14 -17.24 19.56
N LYS A 202 8.97 -17.86 19.76
CA LYS A 202 7.99 -18.14 18.71
C LYS A 202 7.06 -16.94 18.51
N ARG A 203 6.78 -16.66 17.25
CA ARG A 203 5.98 -15.52 16.81
C ARG A 203 4.52 -15.91 16.62
N TRP A 204 3.62 -15.06 17.11
CA TRP A 204 2.16 -15.14 16.91
C TRP A 204 1.59 -13.78 16.48
#